data_AF-A0A257B8P9-F1
#
_entry.id   AF-A0A257B8P9-F1
#
_cell.length_a   1.000
_cell.length_b   1.000
_cell.length_c   1.000
_cell.angle_alpha   90.00
_cell.angle_beta   90.00
_cell.angle_gamma   90.00
#
_symmetry.space_group_name_H-M   'P 1'
#
loop_
_entity.id
_entity.type
_entity.pdbx_description
1 polymer ?
#
loop_
_entity_poly.entity_id
_entity_poly.type
_entity_poly.pdbx_seq_one_letter_code
_entity_poly.pdbx_strand_id
1 'polypeptide(L)'
;MPHPVVDAIRNGVAPRPAKLAAANGLLPLAPDDALAVFACLATDGDEEIRAAARASVRKLDPAVVLPIARDDRADATVLALLCASDLDPAVTEAVLLNRATPDAAVEELALKTTNASVIEVLTINQQRLIRRPSLIEAILHNPHRTPEAERRAREVKAEFLEKEFGRRQVAGERPLVAPPEAAPLKSAADLVPEAFADAPPAPASPPPAPPAPAPPDKPLKLSKSPPVAMIQQGKAPRPAKLMVAQGKLPLAPEDLLFAQVLLAADADAEIAQAAQASLAALDFDALQPVAQNPEAPEELLHYLLLRPDLPERFGEQLLAHPALPDESALAFAKQSTSGYLLEAVTINQQRLIRLPALIDAILANPASTFEATRKAREVKTEFFEKELGAERIAREKKARAAKFAAVLDLPPMSDEAFEAEFQSVLSGFEAETGQTFSDAAPSEADADADFEAMLAAVKGEEGLDLRESADPELQERLSIYQALARMSVKERIFAALKGGRDVRAILIRDSNRMVSTAVVKNPRISEAEIEAIANIKGINEDVLRLIAMNRAWVSNYAIMHNLARNARCPLNFSMQFLNRLQSRDLVNLTKSKSIPDALRQAANRLVTKRREAGG
;
A
#
# COMPACT_ATOMS: atom_id res chain seq x y z
N MET A 1 -45.99 -20.01 3.95
CA MET A 1 -45.97 -21.01 2.85
C MET A 1 -45.68 -20.25 1.57
N PRO A 2 -44.80 -20.73 0.68
CA PRO A 2 -44.61 -20.07 -0.61
C PRO A 2 -45.95 -20.08 -1.37
N HIS A 3 -46.37 -18.91 -1.85
CA HIS A 3 -47.63 -18.76 -2.57
C HIS A 3 -47.45 -19.36 -3.97
N PRO A 4 -48.30 -20.30 -4.43
CA PRO A 4 -48.07 -21.05 -5.67
C PRO A 4 -47.96 -20.16 -6.92
N VAL A 5 -48.59 -18.98 -6.90
CA VAL A 5 -48.48 -17.97 -7.96
C VAL A 5 -47.11 -17.28 -7.98
N VAL A 6 -46.46 -17.09 -6.83
CA VAL A 6 -45.12 -16.50 -6.73
C VAL A 6 -44.09 -17.45 -7.36
N ASP A 7 -44.18 -18.74 -7.04
CA ASP A 7 -43.30 -19.76 -7.62
C ASP A 7 -43.51 -19.90 -9.13
N ALA A 8 -44.75 -19.85 -9.61
CA ALA A 8 -45.06 -19.88 -11.04
C ALA A 8 -44.49 -18.66 -11.80
N ILE A 9 -44.48 -17.48 -11.18
CA ILE A 9 -43.88 -16.26 -11.77
C ILE A 9 -42.36 -16.35 -11.75
N ARG A 10 -41.75 -16.76 -10.63
CA ARG A 10 -40.29 -16.92 -10.51
C ARG A 10 -39.73 -17.96 -11.50
N ASN A 11 -40.47 -19.04 -11.75
CA ASN A 11 -40.08 -20.09 -12.68
C ASN A 11 -40.45 -19.78 -14.14
N GLY A 12 -41.05 -18.62 -14.43
CA GLY A 12 -41.40 -18.19 -15.79
C GLY A 12 -42.59 -18.93 -16.43
N VAL A 13 -43.32 -19.76 -15.66
CA VAL A 13 -44.42 -20.61 -16.14
C VAL A 13 -45.79 -19.89 -16.06
N ALA A 14 -45.86 -18.74 -15.38
CA ALA A 14 -47.11 -18.02 -15.20
C ALA A 14 -47.68 -17.45 -16.53
N PRO A 15 -48.99 -17.61 -16.80
CA PRO A 15 -49.62 -17.06 -18.01
C PRO A 15 -49.71 -15.53 -17.97
N ARG A 16 -49.74 -14.89 -19.14
CA ARG A 16 -49.76 -13.42 -19.29
C ARG A 16 -50.79 -12.70 -18.40
N PRO A 17 -52.07 -13.14 -18.28
CA PRO A 17 -53.05 -12.47 -17.42
C PRO A 17 -52.67 -12.51 -15.93
N ALA A 18 -52.06 -13.61 -15.47
CA ALA A 18 -51.61 -13.75 -14.08
C ALA A 18 -50.40 -12.84 -13.80
N LYS A 19 -49.46 -12.74 -14.74
CA LYS A 19 -48.32 -11.81 -14.66
C LYS A 19 -48.79 -10.35 -14.62
N LEU A 20 -49.76 -9.98 -15.45
CA LEU A 20 -50.31 -8.62 -15.48
C LEU A 20 -51.08 -8.28 -14.20
N ALA A 21 -51.88 -9.21 -13.66
CA ALA A 21 -52.57 -9.02 -12.38
C ALA A 21 -51.57 -8.86 -11.22
N ALA A 22 -50.50 -9.67 -11.22
CA ALA A 22 -49.41 -9.57 -10.26
C ALA A 22 -48.66 -8.23 -10.39
N ALA A 23 -48.32 -7.79 -11.60
CA ALA A 23 -47.64 -6.53 -11.88
C ALA A 23 -48.45 -5.31 -11.43
N ASN A 24 -49.79 -5.38 -11.45
CA ASN A 24 -50.68 -4.33 -10.94
C ASN A 24 -50.91 -4.38 -9.42
N GLY A 25 -50.28 -5.31 -8.70
CA GLY A 25 -50.41 -5.44 -7.25
C GLY A 25 -51.77 -5.97 -6.79
N LEU A 26 -52.51 -6.69 -7.64
CA LEU A 26 -53.84 -7.22 -7.31
C LEU A 26 -53.79 -8.53 -6.49
N LEU A 27 -52.60 -9.07 -6.22
CA LEU A 27 -52.42 -10.28 -5.43
C LEU A 27 -52.24 -9.94 -3.94
N PRO A 28 -52.95 -10.61 -3.01
CA PRO A 28 -52.80 -10.39 -1.57
C PRO A 28 -51.54 -11.09 -1.05
N LEU A 29 -50.38 -10.48 -1.31
CA LEU A 29 -49.07 -10.98 -0.87
C LEU A 29 -48.51 -10.16 0.29
N ALA A 30 -47.62 -10.76 1.06
CA ALA A 30 -46.79 -10.01 2.01
C ALA A 30 -45.86 -9.04 1.24
N PRO A 31 -45.43 -7.93 1.84
CA PRO A 31 -44.59 -6.93 1.17
C PRO A 31 -43.31 -7.51 0.54
N ASP A 32 -42.63 -8.43 1.25
CA ASP A 32 -41.41 -9.08 0.78
C ASP A 32 -41.66 -9.92 -0.48
N ASP A 33 -42.74 -10.71 -0.47
CA ASP A 33 -43.14 -11.56 -1.60
C ASP A 33 -43.61 -10.70 -2.78
N ALA A 34 -44.34 -9.62 -2.52
CA ALA A 34 -44.80 -8.68 -3.54
C ALA A 34 -43.61 -8.01 -4.25
N LEU A 35 -42.62 -7.52 -3.49
CA LEU A 35 -41.41 -6.91 -4.05
C LEU A 35 -40.59 -7.91 -4.87
N ALA A 36 -40.47 -9.17 -4.42
CA ALA A 36 -39.80 -10.20 -5.20
C ALA A 36 -40.52 -10.50 -6.51
N VAL A 37 -41.85 -10.52 -6.52
CA VAL A 37 -42.65 -10.66 -7.74
C VAL A 37 -42.46 -9.46 -8.67
N PHE A 38 -42.51 -8.24 -8.13
CA PHE A 38 -42.27 -7.04 -8.93
C PHE A 38 -40.86 -7.01 -9.54
N ALA A 39 -39.84 -7.48 -8.81
CA ALA A 39 -38.46 -7.56 -9.29
C ALA A 39 -38.35 -8.49 -10.50
N CYS A 40 -38.96 -9.68 -10.44
CA CYS A 40 -39.01 -10.59 -11.59
C CYS A 40 -39.77 -9.98 -12.78
N LEU A 41 -40.92 -9.35 -12.53
CA LEU A 41 -41.78 -8.80 -13.58
C LEU A 41 -41.23 -7.51 -14.20
N ALA A 42 -40.38 -6.76 -13.49
CA ALA A 42 -39.71 -5.57 -14.01
C ALA A 42 -38.68 -5.86 -15.12
N THR A 43 -38.29 -7.14 -15.26
CA THR A 43 -37.43 -7.66 -16.33
C THR A 43 -38.17 -8.60 -17.29
N ASP A 44 -39.50 -8.71 -17.21
CA ASP A 44 -40.30 -9.56 -18.11
C ASP A 44 -40.14 -9.11 -19.58
N GLY A 45 -40.34 -10.01 -20.55
CA GLY A 45 -40.23 -9.70 -21.97
C GLY A 45 -41.30 -8.72 -22.48
N ASP A 46 -42.48 -8.71 -21.85
CA ASP A 46 -43.60 -7.83 -22.20
C ASP A 46 -43.44 -6.44 -21.55
N GLU A 47 -43.37 -5.39 -22.39
CA GLU A 47 -43.22 -4.00 -21.95
C GLU A 47 -44.38 -3.53 -21.06
N GLU A 48 -45.61 -3.99 -21.33
CA GLU A 48 -46.79 -3.60 -20.54
C GLU A 48 -46.66 -4.13 -19.09
N ILE A 49 -46.15 -5.35 -18.94
CA ILE A 49 -45.94 -5.99 -17.64
C ILE A 49 -44.80 -5.32 -16.88
N ARG A 50 -43.68 -5.02 -17.55
CA ARG A 50 -42.55 -4.28 -16.95
C ARG A 50 -42.99 -2.92 -16.44
N ALA A 51 -43.72 -2.15 -17.25
CA ALA A 51 -44.20 -0.84 -16.90
C ALA A 51 -45.18 -0.89 -15.71
N ALA A 52 -46.12 -1.84 -15.72
CA ALA A 52 -47.06 -2.03 -14.61
C ALA A 52 -46.34 -2.39 -13.29
N ALA A 53 -45.36 -3.30 -13.33
CA ALA A 53 -44.60 -3.69 -12.15
C ALA A 53 -43.81 -2.51 -11.55
N ARG A 54 -43.10 -1.74 -12.38
CA ARG A 54 -42.37 -0.53 -11.95
C ARG A 54 -43.31 0.54 -11.40
N ALA A 55 -44.50 0.70 -12.00
CA ALA A 55 -45.50 1.66 -11.52
C ALA A 55 -46.07 1.25 -10.14
N SER A 56 -46.26 -0.05 -9.90
CA SER A 56 -46.74 -0.57 -8.61
C SER A 56 -45.72 -0.39 -7.49
N VAL A 57 -44.43 -0.57 -7.77
CA VAL A 57 -43.34 -0.34 -6.79
C VAL A 57 -43.35 1.10 -6.28
N ARG A 58 -43.59 2.08 -7.16
CA ARG A 58 -43.66 3.52 -6.79
C ARG A 58 -44.87 3.87 -5.91
N LYS A 59 -45.89 3.02 -5.86
CA LYS A 59 -47.10 3.23 -5.05
C LYS A 59 -47.00 2.62 -3.65
N LEU A 60 -45.92 1.88 -3.35
CA LEU A 60 -45.73 1.27 -2.05
C LEU A 60 -45.43 2.32 -0.99
N ASP A 61 -45.96 2.11 0.21
CA ASP A 61 -45.68 2.96 1.36
C ASP A 61 -44.19 2.87 1.76
N PRO A 62 -43.45 3.99 1.80
CA PRO A 62 -42.05 4.01 2.22
C PRO A 62 -41.81 3.36 3.59
N ALA A 63 -42.76 3.44 4.53
CA ALA A 63 -42.64 2.83 5.85
C ALA A 63 -42.55 1.30 5.81
N VAL A 64 -43.11 0.68 4.77
CA VAL A 64 -43.09 -0.78 4.55
C VAL A 64 -41.84 -1.20 3.80
N VAL A 65 -41.37 -0.38 2.86
CA VAL A 65 -40.21 -0.70 2.01
C VAL A 65 -38.88 -0.43 2.73
N LEU A 66 -38.82 0.57 3.60
CA LEU A 66 -37.60 0.99 4.29
C LEU A 66 -36.93 -0.12 5.13
N PRO A 67 -37.66 -0.93 5.94
CA PRO A 67 -37.06 -2.05 6.66
C PRO A 67 -36.43 -3.09 5.73
N ILE A 68 -37.07 -3.37 4.60
CA ILE A 68 -36.60 -4.34 3.60
C ILE A 68 -35.34 -3.81 2.91
N ALA A 69 -35.32 -2.52 2.55
CA ALA A 69 -34.15 -1.86 1.97
C ALA A 69 -32.92 -1.87 2.92
N ARG A 70 -33.15 -1.85 4.24
CA ARG A 70 -32.09 -1.90 5.26
C ARG A 70 -31.65 -3.31 5.62
N ASP A 71 -32.40 -4.35 5.25
CA ASP A 71 -32.04 -5.72 5.57
C ASP A 71 -30.86 -6.19 4.69
N ASP A 72 -29.76 -6.56 5.34
CA ASP A 72 -28.57 -7.12 4.69
C ASP A 72 -28.84 -8.47 3.99
N ARG A 73 -29.95 -9.13 4.31
CA ARG A 73 -30.38 -10.40 3.70
C ARG A 73 -31.38 -10.19 2.56
N ALA A 74 -31.70 -8.94 2.21
CA ALA A 74 -32.61 -8.64 1.12
C ALA A 74 -32.07 -9.16 -0.22
N ASP A 75 -32.98 -9.59 -1.09
CA ASP A 75 -32.64 -10.11 -2.41
C ASP A 75 -32.05 -9.00 -3.29
N ALA A 76 -30.93 -9.30 -3.95
CA ALA A 76 -30.20 -8.34 -4.78
C ALA A 76 -31.03 -7.79 -5.95
N THR A 77 -31.95 -8.61 -6.49
CA THR A 77 -32.85 -8.24 -7.58
C THR A 77 -33.92 -7.26 -7.11
N VAL A 78 -34.41 -7.44 -5.87
CA VAL A 78 -35.33 -6.49 -5.21
C VAL A 78 -34.64 -5.16 -4.97
N LEU A 79 -33.41 -5.17 -4.41
CA LEU A 79 -32.64 -3.95 -4.19
C LEU A 79 -32.32 -3.23 -5.50
N ALA A 80 -32.02 -3.96 -6.58
CA ALA A 80 -31.81 -3.39 -7.91
C ALA A 80 -33.09 -2.69 -8.44
N LEU A 81 -34.25 -3.32 -8.27
CA LEU A 81 -35.53 -2.71 -8.65
C LEU A 81 -35.81 -1.42 -7.88
N LEU A 82 -35.60 -1.45 -6.56
CA LEU A 82 -35.79 -0.27 -5.69
C LEU A 82 -34.83 0.85 -6.08
N CYS A 83 -33.56 0.52 -6.36
CA CYS A 83 -32.54 1.47 -6.81
C CYS A 83 -32.89 2.13 -8.15
N ALA A 84 -33.48 1.37 -9.08
CA ALA A 84 -33.92 1.87 -10.39
C ALA A 84 -35.27 2.61 -10.34
N SER A 85 -35.94 2.64 -9.19
CA SER A 85 -37.25 3.26 -9.01
C SER A 85 -37.12 4.63 -8.35
N ASP A 86 -37.91 5.58 -8.83
CA ASP A 86 -38.01 6.91 -8.21
C ASP A 86 -38.88 6.78 -6.95
N LEU A 87 -38.22 6.64 -5.80
CA LEU A 87 -38.80 6.37 -4.49
C LEU A 87 -38.42 7.46 -3.49
N ASP A 88 -39.00 7.39 -2.29
CA ASP A 88 -38.66 8.30 -1.20
C ASP A 88 -37.14 8.36 -0.96
N PRO A 89 -36.56 9.56 -0.71
CA PRO A 89 -35.13 9.71 -0.49
C PRO A 89 -34.57 8.80 0.61
N ALA A 90 -35.32 8.54 1.69
CA ALA A 90 -34.85 7.69 2.78
C ALA A 90 -34.73 6.21 2.36
N VAL A 91 -35.62 5.75 1.48
CA VAL A 91 -35.54 4.41 0.89
C VAL A 91 -34.37 4.31 -0.07
N THR A 92 -34.20 5.33 -0.92
CA THR A 92 -33.08 5.39 -1.88
C THR A 92 -31.72 5.38 -1.15
N GLU A 93 -31.57 6.16 -0.08
CA GLU A 93 -30.37 6.16 0.76
C GLU A 93 -30.14 4.79 1.42
N ALA A 94 -31.19 4.16 1.97
CA ALA A 94 -31.07 2.83 2.56
C ALA A 94 -30.59 1.77 1.54
N VAL A 95 -31.13 1.80 0.32
CA VAL A 95 -30.70 0.90 -0.77
C VAL A 95 -29.24 1.16 -1.16
N LEU A 96 -28.80 2.42 -1.20
CA LEU A 96 -27.40 2.75 -1.53
C LEU A 96 -26.40 2.31 -0.46
N LEU A 97 -26.80 2.38 0.81
CA LEU A 97 -25.98 1.94 1.94
C LEU A 97 -25.97 0.42 2.11
N ASN A 98 -26.97 -0.29 1.60
CA ASN A 98 -27.04 -1.74 1.67
C ASN A 98 -25.95 -2.39 0.81
N ARG A 99 -25.16 -3.30 1.40
CA ARG A 99 -24.05 -4.02 0.74
C ARG A 99 -24.51 -5.01 -0.35
N ALA A 100 -25.73 -5.54 -0.25
CA ALA A 100 -26.27 -6.49 -1.21
C ALA A 100 -26.76 -5.83 -2.51
N THR A 101 -26.86 -4.49 -2.54
CA THR A 101 -27.30 -3.76 -3.74
C THR A 101 -26.29 -3.92 -4.88
N PRO A 102 -26.72 -4.36 -6.08
CA PRO A 102 -25.82 -4.55 -7.22
C PRO A 102 -25.19 -3.26 -7.73
N ASP A 103 -23.88 -3.29 -7.98
CA ASP A 103 -23.12 -2.11 -8.45
C ASP A 103 -23.64 -1.56 -9.80
N ALA A 104 -24.17 -2.42 -10.67
CA ALA A 104 -24.73 -2.01 -11.95
C ALA A 104 -25.99 -1.12 -11.81
N ALA A 105 -26.85 -1.42 -10.83
CA ALA A 105 -28.04 -0.61 -10.56
C ALA A 105 -27.65 0.75 -9.96
N VAL A 106 -26.64 0.76 -9.09
CA VAL A 106 -26.08 1.98 -8.49
C VAL A 106 -25.46 2.89 -9.54
N GLU A 107 -24.73 2.34 -10.51
CA GLU A 107 -24.17 3.08 -11.64
C GLU A 107 -25.24 3.69 -12.54
N GLU A 108 -26.30 2.94 -12.85
CA GLU A 108 -27.42 3.46 -13.62
C GLU A 108 -28.12 4.62 -12.89
N LEU A 109 -28.30 4.50 -11.57
CA LEU A 109 -28.83 5.58 -10.74
C LEU A 109 -27.88 6.80 -10.73
N ALA A 110 -26.57 6.57 -10.62
CA ALA A 110 -25.56 7.64 -10.64
C ALA A 110 -25.59 8.45 -11.93
N LEU A 111 -25.91 7.84 -13.08
CA LEU A 111 -26.03 8.53 -14.37
C LEU A 111 -27.33 9.32 -14.50
N LYS A 112 -28.43 8.82 -13.91
CA LYS A 112 -29.80 9.34 -14.16
C LYS A 112 -30.33 10.26 -13.07
N THR A 113 -29.82 10.14 -11.84
CA THR A 113 -30.35 10.89 -10.71
C THR A 113 -30.13 12.39 -10.89
N THR A 114 -31.16 13.17 -10.60
CA THR A 114 -31.10 14.63 -10.53
C THR A 114 -30.93 15.13 -9.09
N ASN A 115 -30.96 14.22 -8.11
CA ASN A 115 -30.86 14.56 -6.71
C ASN A 115 -29.39 14.57 -6.25
N ALA A 116 -28.91 15.78 -5.93
CA ALA A 116 -27.54 16.03 -5.49
C ALA A 116 -27.15 15.26 -4.22
N SER A 117 -28.06 15.09 -3.25
CA SER A 117 -27.75 14.39 -2.00
C SER A 117 -27.52 12.89 -2.21
N VAL A 118 -28.22 12.29 -3.17
CA VAL A 118 -28.03 10.89 -3.58
C VAL A 118 -26.62 10.70 -4.14
N ILE A 119 -26.14 11.63 -4.96
CA ILE A 119 -24.79 11.60 -5.52
C ILE A 119 -23.72 11.73 -4.42
N GLU A 120 -23.97 12.55 -3.39
CA GLU A 120 -23.06 12.61 -2.24
C GLU A 120 -22.99 11.28 -1.50
N VAL A 121 -24.13 10.64 -1.22
CA VAL A 121 -24.18 9.32 -0.57
C VAL A 121 -23.42 8.27 -1.37
N LEU A 122 -23.50 8.30 -2.71
CA LEU A 122 -22.71 7.41 -3.59
C LEU A 122 -21.20 7.54 -3.36
N THR A 123 -20.73 8.75 -3.03
CA THR A 123 -19.29 8.99 -2.77
C THR A 123 -18.83 8.63 -1.37
N ILE A 124 -19.75 8.39 -0.43
CA ILE A 124 -19.41 7.93 0.93
C ILE A 124 -18.94 6.48 0.89
N ASN A 125 -19.50 5.65 0.01
CA ASN A 125 -19.17 4.23 -0.08
C ASN A 125 -17.92 4.01 -0.97
N GLN A 126 -16.74 4.31 -0.40
CA GLN A 126 -15.46 4.22 -1.10
C GLN A 126 -15.16 2.81 -1.67
N GLN A 127 -15.61 1.75 -1.00
CA GLN A 127 -15.40 0.38 -1.47
C GLN A 127 -16.07 0.11 -2.83
N ARG A 128 -17.27 0.68 -3.06
CA ARG A 128 -17.97 0.58 -4.34
C ARG A 128 -17.25 1.34 -5.45
N LEU A 129 -16.76 2.55 -5.16
CA LEU A 129 -15.98 3.35 -6.13
C LEU A 129 -14.69 2.65 -6.57
N ILE A 130 -14.00 1.99 -5.63
CA ILE A 130 -12.78 1.22 -5.93
C ILE A 130 -13.12 -0.03 -6.76
N ARG A 131 -14.17 -0.77 -6.40
CA ARG A 131 -14.56 -2.01 -7.09
C ARG A 131 -15.04 -1.76 -8.53
N ARG A 132 -15.72 -0.64 -8.77
CA ARG A 132 -16.30 -0.32 -10.09
C ARG A 132 -15.91 1.10 -10.53
N PRO A 133 -14.75 1.25 -11.21
CA PRO A 133 -14.25 2.56 -11.66
C PRO A 133 -15.22 3.34 -12.57
N SER A 134 -16.05 2.65 -13.35
CA SER A 134 -17.05 3.29 -14.20
C SER A 134 -18.12 4.07 -13.41
N LEU A 135 -18.33 3.74 -12.13
CA LEU A 135 -19.16 4.52 -11.21
C LEU A 135 -18.56 5.90 -10.91
N ILE A 136 -17.23 5.99 -10.80
CA ILE A 136 -16.53 7.28 -10.62
C ILE A 136 -16.78 8.15 -11.85
N GLU A 137 -16.69 7.57 -13.05
CA GLU A 137 -16.98 8.28 -14.29
C GLU A 137 -18.45 8.70 -14.35
N ALA A 138 -19.39 7.83 -13.98
CA ALA A 138 -20.81 8.17 -13.92
C ALA A 138 -21.09 9.38 -13.00
N ILE A 139 -20.48 9.42 -11.82
CA ILE A 139 -20.60 10.54 -10.87
C ILE A 139 -20.03 11.83 -11.44
N LEU A 140 -18.84 11.77 -12.08
CA LEU A 140 -18.19 12.93 -12.66
C LEU A 140 -18.92 13.49 -13.90
N HIS A 141 -19.58 12.63 -14.68
CA HIS A 141 -20.37 13.04 -15.84
C HIS A 141 -21.78 13.53 -15.47
N ASN A 142 -22.27 13.23 -14.27
CA ASN A 142 -23.60 13.70 -13.85
C ASN A 142 -23.59 15.24 -13.68
N PRO A 143 -24.49 15.99 -14.35
CA PRO A 143 -24.55 17.45 -14.27
C PRO A 143 -25.01 17.97 -12.89
N HIS A 144 -25.64 17.14 -12.07
CA HIS A 144 -26.15 17.49 -10.75
C HIS A 144 -25.21 17.13 -9.59
N ARG A 145 -23.98 16.67 -9.88
CA ARG A 145 -22.98 16.34 -8.86
C ARG A 145 -22.62 17.58 -8.01
N THR A 146 -22.38 17.36 -6.72
CA THR A 146 -21.93 18.42 -5.83
C THR A 146 -20.40 18.58 -5.88
N PRO A 147 -19.85 19.75 -5.46
CA PRO A 147 -18.40 19.94 -5.38
C PRO A 147 -17.71 18.92 -4.48
N GLU A 148 -18.36 18.52 -3.38
CA GLU A 148 -17.84 17.52 -2.46
C GLU A 148 -17.83 16.12 -3.09
N ALA A 149 -18.89 15.74 -3.81
CA ALA A 149 -18.94 14.49 -4.55
C ALA A 149 -17.86 14.44 -5.67
N GLU A 150 -17.67 15.54 -6.40
CA GLU A 150 -16.61 15.65 -7.42
C GLU A 150 -15.22 15.52 -6.80
N ARG A 151 -14.97 16.21 -5.69
CA ARG A 151 -13.70 16.15 -4.96
C ARG A 151 -13.40 14.71 -4.52
N ARG A 152 -14.33 14.05 -3.84
CA ARG A 152 -14.15 12.67 -3.36
C ARG A 152 -13.95 11.67 -4.51
N ALA A 153 -14.75 11.78 -5.58
CA ALA A 153 -14.61 10.91 -6.75
C ALA A 153 -13.23 11.05 -7.41
N ARG A 154 -12.69 12.28 -7.51
CA ARG A 154 -11.33 12.53 -8.04
C ARG A 154 -10.23 12.07 -7.09
N GLU A 155 -10.38 12.28 -5.79
CA GLU A 155 -9.42 11.81 -4.78
C GLU A 155 -9.29 10.28 -4.87
N VAL A 156 -10.41 9.56 -4.89
CA VAL A 156 -10.40 8.09 -5.03
C VAL A 156 -9.77 7.67 -6.36
N LYS A 157 -10.05 8.37 -7.47
CA LYS A 157 -9.42 8.12 -8.77
C LYS A 157 -7.90 8.31 -8.74
N ALA A 158 -7.41 9.41 -8.18
CA ALA A 158 -6.00 9.75 -8.13
C ALA A 158 -5.23 8.83 -7.17
N GLU A 159 -5.80 8.52 -6.01
CA GLU A 159 -5.13 7.72 -4.99
C GLU A 159 -5.02 6.23 -5.36
N PHE A 160 -6.03 5.67 -6.01
CA PHE A 160 -6.11 4.23 -6.25
C PHE A 160 -5.93 3.81 -7.70
N LEU A 161 -6.28 4.64 -8.68
CA LEU A 161 -6.11 4.27 -10.09
C LEU A 161 -4.80 4.82 -10.64
N GLU A 162 -4.53 6.11 -10.48
CA GLU A 162 -3.34 6.72 -11.09
C GLU A 162 -2.03 6.28 -10.40
N LYS A 163 -2.03 6.14 -9.07
CA LYS A 163 -0.85 5.63 -8.32
C LYS A 163 -0.59 4.13 -8.57
N GLU A 164 -1.62 3.30 -8.70
CA GLU A 164 -1.47 1.87 -9.02
C GLU A 164 -1.02 1.63 -10.47
N PHE A 165 -1.54 2.40 -11.43
CA PHE A 165 -1.08 2.36 -12.82
C PHE A 165 0.36 2.87 -12.96
N GLY A 166 0.75 3.93 -12.25
CA GLY A 166 2.14 4.39 -12.20
C GLY A 166 3.10 3.32 -11.65
N ARG A 167 2.70 2.57 -10.62
CA ARG A 167 3.48 1.42 -10.12
C ARG A 167 3.60 0.30 -11.16
N ARG A 168 2.55 0.01 -11.92
CA ARG A 168 2.57 -1.00 -13.00
C ARG A 168 3.40 -0.57 -14.22
N GLN A 169 3.36 0.70 -14.61
CA GLN A 169 4.15 1.22 -15.73
C GLN A 169 5.65 1.20 -15.43
N VAL A 170 6.05 1.60 -14.21
CA VAL A 170 7.44 1.52 -13.74
C VAL A 170 7.92 0.07 -13.60
N ALA A 171 7.03 -0.88 -13.30
CA ALA A 171 7.35 -2.31 -13.28
C ALA A 171 7.47 -2.93 -14.69
N GLY A 172 6.76 -2.38 -15.70
CA GLY A 172 6.79 -2.84 -17.09
C GLY A 172 7.98 -2.32 -17.91
N GLU A 173 8.61 -1.22 -17.51
CA GLU A 173 9.71 -0.57 -18.24
C GLU A 173 11.12 -1.06 -17.86
N ARG A 174 11.24 -2.22 -17.19
CA ARG A 174 12.53 -2.93 -17.13
C ARG A 174 12.70 -3.74 -18.41
N PRO A 175 13.67 -3.41 -19.30
CA PRO A 175 13.95 -4.26 -20.45
C PRO A 175 14.47 -5.61 -19.93
N LEU A 176 13.70 -6.66 -20.16
CA LEU A 176 14.19 -8.04 -20.08
C LEU A 176 15.23 -8.23 -21.18
N VAL A 177 16.51 -7.99 -20.86
CA VAL A 177 17.62 -8.45 -21.68
C VAL A 177 17.69 -9.97 -21.50
N ALA A 178 17.16 -10.70 -22.47
CA ALA A 178 17.32 -12.14 -22.58
C ALA A 178 18.79 -12.49 -22.96
N PRO A 179 19.43 -13.47 -22.33
CA PRO A 179 20.67 -14.07 -22.84
C PRO A 179 20.37 -14.89 -24.11
N PRO A 180 21.31 -15.00 -25.06
CA PRO A 180 21.08 -15.66 -26.34
C PRO A 180 20.95 -17.18 -26.19
N GLU A 181 19.97 -17.73 -26.91
CA GLU A 181 19.76 -19.15 -27.20
C GLU A 181 21.04 -19.83 -27.73
N ALA A 182 21.43 -20.93 -27.10
CA ALA A 182 22.39 -21.87 -27.64
C ALA A 182 21.65 -22.95 -28.46
N ALA A 183 22.03 -23.08 -29.73
CA ALA A 183 21.52 -24.07 -30.66
C ALA A 183 21.84 -25.52 -30.23
N PRO A 184 20.95 -26.50 -30.54
CA PRO A 184 21.22 -27.91 -30.27
C PRO A 184 22.11 -28.53 -31.35
N LEU A 185 23.19 -29.19 -30.92
CA LEU A 185 24.00 -30.08 -31.74
C LEU A 185 23.32 -31.46 -31.86
N LYS A 186 23.28 -32.01 -33.08
CA LYS A 186 22.76 -33.34 -33.40
C LYS A 186 23.79 -34.44 -33.10
N SER A 187 23.29 -35.60 -32.71
CA SER A 187 23.80 -36.94 -33.06
C SER A 187 22.64 -37.93 -32.79
N ALA A 188 22.08 -38.72 -33.71
CA ALA A 188 22.61 -39.65 -34.71
C ALA A 188 23.04 -41.03 -34.15
N ALA A 189 22.13 -41.69 -33.44
CA ALA A 189 21.98 -43.15 -33.28
C ALA A 189 20.62 -43.35 -32.54
N ASP A 190 19.58 -44.03 -32.99
CA ASP A 190 19.41 -45.05 -34.02
C ASP A 190 17.96 -44.98 -34.56
N LEU A 191 17.83 -44.88 -35.88
CA LEU A 191 16.75 -45.50 -36.64
C LEU A 191 17.29 -46.90 -36.97
N VAL A 192 16.58 -48.04 -36.89
CA VAL A 192 15.44 -48.59 -37.66
C VAL A 192 15.15 -50.01 -37.05
N PRO A 193 14.19 -50.84 -37.50
CA PRO A 193 12.71 -50.82 -37.50
C PRO A 193 12.04 -51.99 -36.72
N GLU A 194 10.70 -51.97 -36.68
CA GLU A 194 9.78 -53.03 -36.24
C GLU A 194 9.80 -54.32 -37.09
N ALA A 195 9.48 -55.48 -36.48
CA ALA A 195 8.73 -56.59 -37.11
C ALA A 195 8.19 -57.65 -36.11
N PHE A 196 6.85 -57.81 -36.13
CA PHE A 196 5.98 -59.00 -35.94
C PHE A 196 6.11 -59.96 -34.73
N ALA A 197 5.00 -60.10 -33.97
CA ALA A 197 4.29 -61.37 -33.75
C ALA A 197 2.89 -61.16 -33.13
N ASP A 198 1.91 -61.88 -33.65
CA ASP A 198 0.47 -61.89 -33.31
C ASP A 198 0.13 -63.10 -32.40
N ALA A 199 -0.68 -62.90 -31.35
CA ALA A 199 -1.50 -63.95 -30.68
C ALA A 199 -2.44 -63.33 -29.59
N PRO A 200 -3.71 -63.79 -29.44
CA PRO A 200 -4.74 -63.14 -28.61
C PRO A 200 -4.96 -63.86 -27.24
N PRO A 201 -5.95 -63.50 -26.39
CA PRO A 201 -5.79 -62.72 -25.16
C PRO A 201 -6.04 -63.51 -23.85
N ALA A 202 -5.63 -62.96 -22.70
CA ALA A 202 -6.00 -63.43 -21.36
C ALA A 202 -6.29 -62.23 -20.42
N PRO A 203 -7.10 -62.41 -19.36
CA PRO A 203 -8.02 -61.38 -18.86
C PRO A 203 -7.34 -60.26 -18.08
N ALA A 204 -8.00 -59.10 -18.08
CA ALA A 204 -7.57 -57.87 -17.44
C ALA A 204 -7.25 -58.06 -15.95
N SER A 205 -6.00 -57.80 -15.58
CA SER A 205 -5.63 -57.36 -14.23
C SER A 205 -6.30 -56.01 -13.95
N PRO A 206 -6.76 -55.75 -12.71
CA PRO A 206 -7.23 -54.42 -12.34
C PRO A 206 -6.14 -53.38 -12.62
N PRO A 207 -6.51 -52.14 -12.97
CA PRO A 207 -5.53 -51.10 -13.28
C PRO A 207 -4.54 -50.94 -12.11
N PRO A 208 -3.25 -50.72 -12.38
CA PRO A 208 -2.27 -50.44 -11.34
C PRO A 208 -2.74 -49.22 -10.54
N ALA A 209 -2.71 -49.32 -9.21
CA ALA A 209 -3.01 -48.21 -8.32
C ALA A 209 -2.10 -47.01 -8.66
N PRO A 210 -2.59 -45.76 -8.55
CA PRO A 210 -1.75 -44.59 -8.77
C PRO A 210 -0.52 -44.63 -7.84
N PRO A 211 0.64 -44.16 -8.32
CA PRO A 211 1.86 -44.16 -7.51
C PRO A 211 1.64 -43.36 -6.22
N ALA A 212 2.14 -43.89 -5.10
CA ALA A 212 2.05 -43.21 -3.81
C ALA A 212 2.72 -41.81 -3.89
N PRO A 213 2.15 -40.78 -3.23
CA PRO A 213 2.78 -39.47 -3.14
C PRO A 213 4.16 -39.59 -2.49
N ALA A 214 5.11 -38.79 -2.95
CA ALA A 214 6.44 -38.72 -2.36
C ALA A 214 6.34 -38.35 -0.86
N PRO A 215 7.13 -38.96 0.03
CA PRO A 215 7.10 -38.62 1.44
C PRO A 215 7.49 -37.15 1.66
N PRO A 216 7.02 -36.51 2.76
CA PRO A 216 7.44 -35.16 3.11
C PRO A 216 8.96 -35.08 3.32
N ASP A 217 9.58 -33.93 3.03
CA ASP A 217 11.04 -33.74 3.07
C ASP A 217 11.63 -33.76 4.50
N LYS A 218 10.77 -33.78 5.51
CA LYS A 218 11.12 -33.72 6.93
C LYS A 218 11.48 -35.10 7.52
N PRO A 219 12.49 -35.20 8.40
CA PRO A 219 12.87 -36.47 9.02
C PRO A 219 11.72 -37.06 9.87
N LEU A 220 11.43 -38.35 9.61
CA LEU A 220 10.34 -39.11 10.22
C LEU A 220 10.48 -39.19 11.75
N LYS A 221 9.41 -38.88 12.48
CA LYS A 221 9.34 -39.16 13.92
C LYS A 221 9.15 -40.67 14.12
N LEU A 222 9.95 -41.26 15.00
CA LEU A 222 9.86 -42.70 15.27
C LEU A 222 8.54 -43.02 15.98
N SER A 223 7.81 -44.00 15.48
CA SER A 223 6.55 -44.45 16.06
C SER A 223 6.76 -44.98 17.48
N LYS A 224 5.76 -44.77 18.35
CA LYS A 224 5.70 -45.36 19.69
C LYS A 224 5.45 -46.88 19.62
N SER A 225 4.90 -47.39 18.52
CA SER A 225 4.65 -48.82 18.32
C SER A 225 5.92 -49.54 17.82
N PRO A 226 6.45 -50.54 18.56
CA PRO A 226 7.66 -51.27 18.19
C PRO A 226 7.65 -51.89 16.77
N PRO A 227 6.55 -52.50 16.28
CA PRO A 227 6.54 -53.08 14.94
C PRO A 227 6.62 -52.02 13.83
N VAL A 228 6.03 -50.84 14.03
CA VAL A 228 6.07 -49.75 13.03
C VAL A 228 7.45 -49.06 13.05
N ALA A 229 8.05 -48.90 14.23
CA ALA A 229 9.42 -48.41 14.36
C ALA A 229 10.44 -49.30 13.62
N MET A 230 10.26 -50.63 13.63
CA MET A 230 11.10 -51.56 12.88
C MET A 230 10.97 -51.40 11.36
N ILE A 231 9.77 -51.04 10.88
CA ILE A 231 9.52 -50.74 9.46
C ILE A 231 10.18 -49.42 9.08
N GLN A 232 9.98 -48.35 9.87
CA GLN A 232 10.63 -47.05 9.67
C GLN A 232 12.15 -47.15 9.63
N GLN A 233 12.75 -48.00 10.46
CA GLN A 233 14.19 -48.23 10.51
C GLN A 233 14.72 -49.18 9.41
N GLY A 234 13.84 -49.74 8.56
CA GLY A 234 14.22 -50.69 7.52
C GLY A 234 14.68 -52.05 8.04
N LYS A 235 14.48 -52.36 9.33
CA LYS A 235 14.91 -53.62 9.97
C LYS A 235 13.85 -54.71 9.94
N ALA A 236 12.64 -54.40 9.47
CA ALA A 236 11.56 -55.37 9.39
C ALA A 236 11.85 -56.43 8.30
N PRO A 237 11.74 -57.74 8.62
CA PRO A 237 11.97 -58.81 7.65
C PRO A 237 10.87 -58.83 6.58
N ARG A 238 11.23 -59.23 5.34
CA ARG A 238 10.33 -59.25 4.17
C ARG A 238 8.96 -59.88 4.44
N PRO A 239 8.84 -61.06 5.10
CA PRO A 239 7.53 -61.66 5.35
C PRO A 239 6.63 -60.79 6.26
N ALA A 240 7.21 -60.10 7.23
CA ALA A 240 6.47 -59.21 8.11
C ALA A 240 5.96 -57.97 7.37
N LYS A 241 6.80 -57.37 6.52
CA LYS A 241 6.39 -56.25 5.65
C LYS A 241 5.20 -56.63 4.76
N LEU A 242 5.27 -57.81 4.15
CA LEU A 242 4.20 -58.31 3.27
C LEU A 242 2.89 -58.58 4.04
N MET A 243 2.94 -59.11 5.26
CA MET A 243 1.75 -59.26 6.11
C MET A 243 1.11 -57.91 6.49
N VAL A 244 1.92 -56.89 6.77
CA VAL A 244 1.44 -55.53 7.06
C VAL A 244 0.83 -54.88 5.82
N ALA A 245 1.52 -54.99 4.69
CA ALA A 245 1.04 -54.51 3.39
C ALA A 245 -0.32 -55.13 3.03
N GLN A 246 -0.57 -56.39 3.38
CA GLN A 246 -1.84 -57.09 3.18
C GLN A 246 -2.89 -56.86 4.30
N GLY A 247 -2.57 -56.09 5.33
CA GLY A 247 -3.48 -55.83 6.46
C GLY A 247 -3.74 -57.04 7.37
N LYS A 248 -2.89 -58.07 7.34
CA LYS A 248 -3.07 -59.34 8.09
C LYS A 248 -2.42 -59.35 9.47
N LEU A 249 -1.65 -58.32 9.82
CA LEU A 249 -1.00 -58.22 11.12
C LEU A 249 -1.95 -57.57 12.15
N PRO A 250 -2.13 -58.13 13.36
CA PRO A 250 -2.99 -57.55 14.38
C PRO A 250 -2.32 -56.34 15.04
N LEU A 251 -2.40 -55.19 14.37
CA LEU A 251 -2.00 -53.89 14.90
C LEU A 251 -3.25 -53.03 15.20
N ALA A 252 -3.06 -51.96 15.96
CA ALA A 252 -4.07 -50.92 16.05
C ALA A 252 -4.34 -50.34 14.64
N PRO A 253 -5.58 -49.94 14.32
CA PRO A 253 -5.93 -49.47 12.98
C PRO A 253 -5.02 -48.35 12.47
N GLU A 254 -4.71 -47.37 13.34
CA GLU A 254 -3.85 -46.23 12.99
C GLU A 254 -2.39 -46.65 12.74
N ASP A 255 -1.85 -47.56 13.56
CA ASP A 255 -0.51 -48.11 13.38
C ASP A 255 -0.39 -48.94 12.10
N LEU A 256 -1.44 -49.71 11.77
CA LEU A 256 -1.52 -50.49 10.53
C LEU A 256 -1.53 -49.56 9.31
N LEU A 257 -2.40 -48.54 9.32
CA LEU A 257 -2.50 -47.55 8.24
C LEU A 257 -1.18 -46.81 8.03
N PHE A 258 -0.57 -46.35 9.12
CA PHE A 258 0.71 -45.66 9.06
C PHE A 258 1.81 -46.58 8.49
N ALA A 259 1.88 -47.83 8.95
CA ALA A 259 2.84 -48.79 8.41
C ALA A 259 2.59 -49.12 6.93
N GLN A 260 1.34 -49.18 6.49
CA GLN A 260 0.99 -49.36 5.08
C GLN A 260 1.41 -48.15 4.24
N VAL A 261 1.22 -46.92 4.72
CA VAL A 261 1.69 -45.71 4.02
C VAL A 261 3.21 -45.73 3.85
N LEU A 262 3.96 -46.15 4.87
CA LEU A 262 5.42 -46.29 4.77
C LEU A 262 5.82 -47.36 3.74
N LEU A 263 5.10 -48.48 3.70
CA LEU A 263 5.37 -49.57 2.76
C LEU A 263 4.91 -49.28 1.33
N ALA A 264 4.04 -48.29 1.11
CA ALA A 264 3.57 -47.91 -0.22
C ALA A 264 4.70 -47.36 -1.12
N ALA A 265 5.84 -46.98 -0.54
CA ALA A 265 7.06 -46.56 -1.22
C ALA A 265 8.25 -47.51 -0.97
N ASP A 266 8.01 -48.77 -0.55
CA ASP A 266 9.08 -49.75 -0.33
C ASP A 266 9.83 -50.08 -1.63
N ALA A 267 11.11 -50.44 -1.53
CA ALA A 267 11.93 -50.83 -2.68
C ALA A 267 11.48 -52.14 -3.32
N ASP A 268 10.81 -53.01 -2.56
CA ASP A 268 10.20 -54.24 -3.09
C ASP A 268 8.82 -53.90 -3.71
N ALA A 269 8.74 -54.03 -5.03
CA ALA A 269 7.54 -53.71 -5.81
C ALA A 269 6.31 -54.53 -5.38
N GLU A 270 6.48 -55.77 -4.91
CA GLU A 270 5.38 -56.61 -4.45
C GLU A 270 4.78 -56.06 -3.15
N ILE A 271 5.64 -55.60 -2.24
CA ILE A 271 5.23 -55.01 -0.96
C ILE A 271 4.55 -53.65 -1.20
N ALA A 272 5.14 -52.81 -2.05
CA ALA A 272 4.58 -51.50 -2.39
C ALA A 272 3.20 -51.62 -3.03
N GLN A 273 3.04 -52.51 -4.01
CA GLN A 273 1.74 -52.75 -4.66
C GLN A 273 0.70 -53.30 -3.69
N ALA A 274 1.09 -54.26 -2.82
CA ALA A 274 0.17 -54.80 -1.82
C ALA A 274 -0.30 -53.72 -0.83
N ALA A 275 0.60 -52.84 -0.39
CA ALA A 275 0.28 -51.75 0.53
C ALA A 275 -0.63 -50.71 -0.13
N GLN A 276 -0.33 -50.30 -1.36
CA GLN A 276 -1.16 -49.38 -2.15
C GLN A 276 -2.56 -49.95 -2.40
N ALA A 277 -2.66 -51.25 -2.72
CA ALA A 277 -3.94 -51.92 -2.92
C ALA A 277 -4.79 -51.93 -1.64
N SER A 278 -4.18 -52.22 -0.49
CA SER A 278 -4.87 -52.16 0.81
C SER A 278 -5.33 -50.75 1.16
N LEU A 279 -4.50 -49.73 0.91
CA LEU A 279 -4.85 -48.33 1.17
C LEU A 279 -5.97 -47.81 0.25
N ALA A 280 -5.96 -48.23 -1.02
CA ALA A 280 -6.97 -47.85 -2.00
C ALA A 280 -8.34 -48.50 -1.72
N ALA A 281 -8.37 -49.66 -1.06
CA ALA A 281 -9.60 -50.38 -0.73
C ALA A 281 -10.37 -49.76 0.46
N LEU A 282 -9.75 -48.85 1.21
CA LEU A 282 -10.36 -48.22 2.38
C LEU A 282 -11.30 -47.07 1.97
N ASP A 283 -12.47 -47.04 2.59
CA ASP A 283 -13.39 -45.91 2.52
C ASP A 283 -12.97 -44.77 3.46
N PHE A 284 -13.48 -43.57 3.20
CA PHE A 284 -13.18 -42.40 4.02
C PHE A 284 -13.84 -42.46 5.41
N ASP A 285 -14.91 -43.24 5.57
CA ASP A 285 -15.57 -43.46 6.86
C ASP A 285 -14.66 -44.23 7.83
N ALA A 286 -13.93 -45.25 7.35
CA ALA A 286 -12.93 -45.97 8.15
C ALA A 286 -11.70 -45.10 8.47
N LEU A 287 -11.44 -44.06 7.68
CA LEU A 287 -10.33 -43.12 7.87
C LEU A 287 -10.69 -41.94 8.79
N GLN A 288 -11.98 -41.79 9.15
CA GLN A 288 -12.47 -40.71 10.01
C GLN A 288 -11.76 -40.63 11.38
N PRO A 289 -11.44 -41.73 12.08
CA PRO A 289 -10.71 -41.67 13.35
C PRO A 289 -9.32 -41.04 13.21
N VAL A 290 -8.65 -41.25 12.06
CA VAL A 290 -7.32 -40.68 11.80
C VAL A 290 -7.38 -39.16 11.70
N ALA A 291 -8.38 -38.62 11.00
CA ALA A 291 -8.56 -37.18 10.88
C ALA A 291 -8.98 -36.51 12.21
N GLN A 292 -9.52 -37.28 13.16
CA GLN A 292 -9.92 -36.80 14.48
C GLN A 292 -8.81 -36.92 15.53
N ASN A 293 -7.80 -37.77 15.31
CA ASN A 293 -6.71 -37.97 16.24
C ASN A 293 -5.68 -36.82 16.13
N PRO A 294 -5.56 -35.92 17.14
CA PRO A 294 -4.60 -34.81 17.08
C PRO A 294 -3.13 -35.26 17.06
N GLU A 295 -2.82 -36.49 17.48
CA GLU A 295 -1.49 -37.11 17.41
C GLU A 295 -1.28 -37.97 16.14
N ALA A 296 -2.16 -37.85 15.13
CA ALA A 296 -2.02 -38.60 13.88
C ALA A 296 -0.65 -38.37 13.22
N PRO A 297 0.01 -39.43 12.68
CA PRO A 297 1.29 -39.30 12.01
C PRO A 297 1.27 -38.32 10.83
N GLU A 298 2.29 -37.48 10.71
CA GLU A 298 2.42 -36.42 9.70
C GLU A 298 2.36 -36.99 8.27
N GLU A 299 2.95 -38.16 8.04
CA GLU A 299 3.03 -38.84 6.76
C GLU A 299 1.70 -39.49 6.35
N LEU A 300 0.96 -40.00 7.33
CA LEU A 300 -0.39 -40.52 7.10
C LEU A 300 -1.32 -39.38 6.66
N LEU A 301 -1.27 -38.23 7.33
CA LEU A 301 -2.03 -37.03 6.94
C LEU A 301 -1.60 -36.51 5.56
N HIS A 302 -0.30 -36.49 5.27
CA HIS A 302 0.24 -36.12 3.97
C HIS A 302 -0.31 -37.02 2.85
N TYR A 303 -0.24 -38.34 3.03
CA TYR A 303 -0.74 -39.31 2.07
C TYR A 303 -2.24 -39.13 1.81
N LEU A 304 -3.03 -38.99 2.88
CA LEU A 304 -4.48 -38.82 2.78
C LEU A 304 -4.88 -37.52 2.06
N LEU A 305 -4.17 -36.41 2.32
CA LEU A 305 -4.46 -35.12 1.70
C LEU A 305 -4.18 -35.11 0.19
N LEU A 306 -3.20 -35.89 -0.29
CA LEU A 306 -2.83 -35.92 -1.70
C LEU A 306 -3.54 -37.02 -2.50
N ARG A 307 -4.50 -37.73 -1.89
CA ARG A 307 -5.32 -38.71 -2.60
C ARG A 307 -6.16 -38.03 -3.69
N PRO A 308 -6.20 -38.58 -4.92
CA PRO A 308 -6.96 -37.98 -6.02
C PRO A 308 -8.49 -38.04 -5.82
N ASP A 309 -8.97 -38.97 -5.01
CA ASP A 309 -10.38 -39.22 -4.71
C ASP A 309 -10.87 -38.53 -3.42
N LEU A 310 -10.11 -37.54 -2.92
CA LEU A 310 -10.38 -36.86 -1.65
C LEU A 310 -11.74 -36.13 -1.63
N PRO A 311 -12.68 -36.50 -0.74
CA PRO A 311 -13.93 -35.78 -0.56
C PRO A 311 -13.69 -34.42 0.09
N GLU A 312 -14.41 -33.39 -0.36
CA GLU A 312 -14.23 -32.00 0.13
C GLU A 312 -14.38 -31.88 1.65
N ARG A 313 -15.35 -32.58 2.26
CA ARG A 313 -15.56 -32.57 3.71
C ARG A 313 -14.40 -33.18 4.48
N PHE A 314 -13.81 -34.26 3.96
CA PHE A 314 -12.67 -34.91 4.60
C PHE A 314 -11.39 -34.09 4.40
N GLY A 315 -11.19 -33.56 3.19
CA GLY A 315 -10.07 -32.66 2.89
C GLY A 315 -10.07 -31.41 3.76
N GLU A 316 -11.23 -30.80 3.99
CA GLU A 316 -11.35 -29.64 4.89
C GLU A 316 -10.90 -29.97 6.33
N GLN A 317 -11.26 -31.16 6.84
CA GLN A 317 -10.82 -31.62 8.16
C GLN A 317 -9.31 -31.85 8.22
N LEU A 318 -8.73 -32.46 7.17
CA LEU A 318 -7.28 -32.65 7.09
C LEU A 318 -6.53 -31.31 7.03
N LEU A 319 -7.02 -30.34 6.26
CA LEU A 319 -6.41 -29.00 6.16
C LEU A 319 -6.49 -28.22 7.48
N ALA A 320 -7.56 -28.44 8.26
CA ALA A 320 -7.71 -27.88 9.60
C ALA A 320 -6.85 -28.62 10.65
N HIS A 321 -6.29 -29.78 10.33
CA HIS A 321 -5.59 -30.62 11.29
C HIS A 321 -4.30 -29.95 11.83
N PRO A 322 -4.07 -29.93 13.15
CA PRO A 322 -2.92 -29.25 13.75
C PRO A 322 -1.59 -29.92 13.40
N ALA A 323 -1.56 -31.25 13.26
CA ALA A 323 -0.36 -32.01 12.91
C ALA A 323 -0.08 -32.07 11.40
N LEU A 324 -0.94 -31.50 10.54
CA LEU A 324 -0.66 -31.49 9.10
C LEU A 324 0.59 -30.64 8.81
N PRO A 325 1.58 -31.14 8.05
CA PRO A 325 2.75 -30.34 7.65
C PRO A 325 2.39 -29.21 6.67
N ASP A 326 3.10 -28.08 6.77
CA ASP A 326 2.91 -26.94 5.85
C ASP A 326 3.28 -27.31 4.40
N GLU A 327 4.29 -28.16 4.21
CA GLU A 327 4.71 -28.69 2.90
C GLU A 327 3.60 -29.52 2.24
N SER A 328 2.82 -30.28 3.02
CA SER A 328 1.67 -31.04 2.52
C SER A 328 0.59 -30.11 1.98
N ALA A 329 0.29 -29.03 2.72
CA ALA A 329 -0.66 -28.01 2.27
C ALA A 329 -0.16 -27.29 1.00
N LEU A 330 1.16 -27.06 0.86
CA LEU A 330 1.76 -26.48 -0.33
C LEU A 330 1.67 -27.43 -1.54
N ALA A 331 2.02 -28.69 -1.37
CA ALA A 331 1.89 -29.71 -2.43
C ALA A 331 0.43 -29.81 -2.88
N PHE A 332 -0.50 -29.90 -1.93
CA PHE A 332 -1.93 -29.89 -2.19
C PHE A 332 -2.37 -28.63 -2.94
N ALA A 333 -1.97 -27.44 -2.49
CA ALA A 333 -2.34 -26.17 -3.12
C ALA A 333 -1.83 -26.03 -4.56
N LYS A 334 -0.70 -26.67 -4.92
CA LYS A 334 -0.17 -26.66 -6.30
C LYS A 334 -0.96 -27.55 -7.25
N GLN A 335 -1.50 -28.67 -6.76
CA GLN A 335 -2.14 -29.70 -7.60
C GLN A 335 -3.66 -29.77 -7.47
N SER A 336 -4.24 -29.13 -6.45
CA SER A 336 -5.68 -29.17 -6.19
C SER A 336 -6.47 -28.56 -7.33
N THR A 337 -7.55 -29.25 -7.70
CA THR A 337 -8.58 -28.78 -8.64
C THR A 337 -9.85 -28.31 -7.93
N SER A 338 -9.94 -28.48 -6.61
CA SER A 338 -11.08 -28.01 -5.81
C SER A 338 -10.82 -26.60 -5.28
N GLY A 339 -11.59 -25.64 -5.79
CA GLY A 339 -11.59 -24.26 -5.28
C GLY A 339 -12.05 -24.17 -3.83
N TYR A 340 -13.01 -25.00 -3.41
CA TYR A 340 -13.49 -25.05 -2.02
C TYR A 340 -12.37 -25.41 -1.05
N LEU A 341 -11.57 -26.43 -1.38
CA LEU A 341 -10.45 -26.84 -0.53
C LEU A 341 -9.32 -25.80 -0.55
N LEU A 342 -9.09 -25.11 -1.67
CA LEU A 342 -8.14 -23.98 -1.72
C LEU A 342 -8.57 -22.81 -0.83
N GLU A 343 -9.88 -22.54 -0.72
CA GLU A 343 -10.38 -21.59 0.27
C GLU A 343 -10.11 -22.07 1.70
N ALA A 344 -10.32 -23.36 1.99
CA ALA A 344 -10.03 -23.92 3.31
C ALA A 344 -8.55 -23.76 3.71
N VAL A 345 -7.60 -23.90 2.76
CA VAL A 345 -6.17 -23.60 3.00
C VAL A 345 -5.98 -22.17 3.51
N THR A 346 -6.72 -21.20 2.96
CA THR A 346 -6.57 -19.78 3.33
C THR A 346 -7.15 -19.43 4.69
N ILE A 347 -8.00 -20.27 5.28
CA ILE A 347 -8.57 -20.04 6.62
C ILE A 347 -7.45 -20.07 7.68
N ASN A 348 -6.43 -20.91 7.47
CA ASN A 348 -5.31 -21.01 8.40
C ASN A 348 -4.22 -19.97 8.08
N GLN A 349 -4.48 -18.72 8.48
CA GLN A 349 -3.59 -17.58 8.24
C GLN A 349 -2.16 -17.80 8.78
N GLN A 350 -2.01 -18.52 9.90
CA GLN A 350 -0.69 -18.80 10.47
C GLN A 350 0.19 -19.66 9.54
N ARG A 351 -0.41 -20.53 8.71
CA ARG A 351 0.33 -21.30 7.70
C ARG A 351 0.79 -20.40 6.55
N LEU A 352 -0.07 -19.49 6.09
CA LEU A 352 0.26 -18.52 5.04
C LEU A 352 1.42 -17.60 5.45
N ILE A 353 1.45 -17.16 6.71
CA ILE A 353 2.53 -16.32 7.25
C ILE A 353 3.85 -17.12 7.36
N ARG A 354 3.79 -18.37 7.85
CA ARG A 354 4.99 -19.21 8.02
C ARG A 354 5.59 -19.69 6.70
N LEU A 355 4.75 -19.93 5.69
CA LEU A 355 5.19 -20.44 4.39
C LEU A 355 4.69 -19.54 3.26
N PRO A 356 5.41 -18.45 2.91
CA PRO A 356 5.01 -17.52 1.86
C PRO A 356 4.82 -18.18 0.49
N ALA A 357 5.56 -19.26 0.21
CA ALA A 357 5.40 -20.04 -1.01
C ALA A 357 3.98 -20.63 -1.17
N LEU A 358 3.24 -20.82 -0.08
CA LEU A 358 1.84 -21.26 -0.09
C LEU A 358 0.92 -20.16 -0.66
N ILE A 359 1.19 -18.90 -0.33
CA ILE A 359 0.46 -17.75 -0.89
C ILE A 359 0.64 -17.73 -2.41
N ASP A 360 1.88 -17.83 -2.88
CA ASP A 360 2.17 -17.81 -4.32
C ASP A 360 1.57 -19.02 -5.04
N ALA A 361 1.57 -20.21 -4.42
CA ALA A 361 0.92 -21.40 -4.97
C ALA A 361 -0.59 -21.23 -5.12
N ILE A 362 -1.28 -20.66 -4.14
CA ILE A 362 -2.72 -20.36 -4.22
C ILE A 362 -2.98 -19.32 -5.31
N LEU A 363 -2.17 -18.27 -5.42
CA LEU A 363 -2.37 -17.24 -6.45
C LEU A 363 -2.10 -17.73 -7.87
N ALA A 364 -1.22 -18.73 -8.04
CA ALA A 364 -0.90 -19.31 -9.34
C ALA A 364 -1.85 -20.44 -9.75
N ASN A 365 -2.59 -21.05 -8.82
CA ASN A 365 -3.46 -22.18 -9.13
C ASN A 365 -4.74 -21.71 -9.88
N PRO A 366 -5.04 -22.26 -11.07
CA PRO A 366 -6.21 -21.87 -11.87
C PRO A 366 -7.56 -22.25 -11.22
N ALA A 367 -7.58 -23.22 -10.30
CA ALA A 367 -8.77 -23.60 -9.55
C ALA A 367 -9.05 -22.67 -8.35
N SER A 368 -8.16 -21.72 -8.04
CA SER A 368 -8.36 -20.80 -6.93
C SER A 368 -9.54 -19.88 -7.14
N THR A 369 -10.39 -19.81 -6.13
CA THR A 369 -11.57 -18.95 -6.15
C THR A 369 -11.22 -17.49 -5.87
N PHE A 370 -12.19 -16.60 -6.08
CA PHE A 370 -12.06 -15.20 -5.73
C PHE A 370 -11.76 -14.99 -4.24
N GLU A 371 -12.42 -15.73 -3.34
CA GLU A 371 -12.19 -15.60 -1.89
C GLU A 371 -10.80 -16.09 -1.48
N ALA A 372 -10.34 -17.23 -2.03
CA ALA A 372 -9.01 -17.75 -1.76
C ALA A 372 -7.91 -16.76 -2.22
N THR A 373 -8.05 -16.24 -3.45
CA THR A 373 -7.10 -15.27 -4.00
C THR A 373 -7.11 -13.94 -3.25
N ARG A 374 -8.29 -13.45 -2.83
CA ARG A 374 -8.42 -12.25 -2.01
C ARG A 374 -7.67 -12.40 -0.69
N LYS A 375 -7.96 -13.46 0.08
CA LYS A 375 -7.33 -13.71 1.40
C LYS A 375 -5.81 -13.88 1.28
N ALA A 376 -5.35 -14.62 0.27
CA ALA A 376 -3.91 -14.79 0.02
C ALA A 376 -3.22 -13.44 -0.28
N ARG A 377 -3.85 -12.56 -1.07
CA ARG A 377 -3.33 -11.20 -1.34
C ARG A 377 -3.34 -10.33 -0.10
N GLU A 378 -4.42 -10.37 0.69
CA GLU A 378 -4.54 -9.62 1.93
C GLU A 378 -3.37 -9.94 2.87
N VAL A 379 -3.13 -11.22 3.16
CA VAL A 379 -1.98 -11.64 3.98
C VAL A 379 -0.65 -11.20 3.37
N LYS A 380 -0.47 -11.31 2.04
CA LYS A 380 0.74 -10.85 1.34
C LYS A 380 1.00 -9.35 1.57
N THR A 381 -0.02 -8.53 1.34
CA THR A 381 0.07 -7.08 1.48
C THR A 381 0.31 -6.65 2.92
N GLU A 382 -0.40 -7.25 3.87
CA GLU A 382 -0.35 -6.83 5.27
C GLU A 382 0.95 -7.18 5.98
N PHE A 383 1.46 -8.39 5.75
CA PHE A 383 2.60 -8.91 6.52
C PHE A 383 3.92 -8.79 5.78
N PHE A 384 3.92 -8.77 4.44
CA PHE A 384 5.18 -8.74 3.69
C PHE A 384 5.41 -7.38 3.04
N GLU A 385 4.41 -6.79 2.38
CA GLU A 385 4.62 -5.54 1.64
C GLU A 385 4.64 -4.30 2.56
N LYS A 386 3.79 -4.25 3.60
CA LYS A 386 3.82 -3.14 4.58
C LYS A 386 5.07 -3.15 5.46
N GLU A 387 5.54 -4.31 5.92
CA GLU A 387 6.76 -4.41 6.75
C GLU A 387 8.02 -4.02 5.96
N LEU A 388 8.19 -4.54 4.74
CA LEU A 388 9.30 -4.16 3.86
C LEU A 388 9.27 -2.67 3.47
N GLY A 389 8.07 -2.10 3.32
CA GLY A 389 7.88 -0.67 3.10
C GLY A 389 8.32 0.17 4.30
N ALA A 390 7.93 -0.23 5.51
CA ALA A 390 8.31 0.46 6.75
C ALA A 390 9.82 0.42 6.99
N GLU A 391 10.46 -0.73 6.78
CA GLU A 391 11.92 -0.87 6.89
C GLU A 391 12.67 -0.02 5.87
N ARG A 392 12.19 0.04 4.63
CA ARG A 392 12.78 0.89 3.58
C ARG A 392 12.70 2.38 3.97
N ILE A 393 11.53 2.83 4.42
CA ILE A 393 11.33 4.22 4.88
C ILE A 393 12.24 4.52 6.07
N ALA A 394 12.36 3.61 7.03
CA ALA A 394 13.26 3.77 8.18
C ALA A 394 14.73 3.88 7.75
N ARG A 395 15.17 3.05 6.80
CA ARG A 395 16.53 3.08 6.26
C ARG A 395 16.82 4.38 5.49
N GLU A 396 15.85 4.86 4.71
CA GLU A 396 15.95 6.14 3.99
C GLU A 396 16.01 7.33 4.95
N LYS A 397 15.16 7.36 5.98
CA LYS A 397 15.21 8.37 7.06
C LYS A 397 16.55 8.36 7.78
N LYS A 398 17.08 7.18 8.11
CA LYS A 398 18.40 7.04 8.74
C LYS A 398 19.54 7.52 7.85
N ALA A 399 19.48 7.20 6.56
CA ALA A 399 20.47 7.69 5.58
C ALA A 399 20.40 9.22 5.41
N ARG A 400 19.20 9.79 5.44
CA ARG A 400 18.99 11.25 5.41
C ARG A 400 19.56 11.92 6.67
N ALA A 401 19.30 11.38 7.85
CA ALA A 401 19.83 11.89 9.13
C ALA A 401 21.37 11.80 9.18
N ALA A 402 21.96 10.71 8.69
CA ALA A 402 23.41 10.57 8.62
C ALA A 402 24.06 11.61 7.69
N LYS A 403 23.45 11.89 6.53
CA LYS A 403 23.89 12.98 5.63
C LYS A 403 23.73 14.35 6.28
N PHE A 404 22.64 14.57 7.02
CA PHE A 404 22.39 15.80 7.76
C PHE A 404 23.47 16.07 8.81
N ALA A 405 23.82 15.06 9.61
CA ALA A 405 24.87 15.17 10.63
C ALA A 405 26.25 15.44 10.00
N ALA A 406 26.57 14.79 8.87
CA ALA A 406 27.83 15.00 8.17
C ALA A 406 27.98 16.43 7.62
N VAL A 407 26.91 17.03 7.09
CA VAL A 407 26.92 18.40 6.54
C VAL A 407 27.07 19.46 7.62
N LEU A 408 26.71 19.15 8.87
CA LEU A 408 26.69 20.12 9.98
C LEU A 408 27.95 20.08 10.86
N ASP A 409 28.92 19.22 10.56
CA ASP A 409 30.08 18.94 11.42
C ASP A 409 29.67 18.65 12.87
N LEU A 410 28.52 17.99 13.05
CA LEU A 410 28.05 17.62 14.37
C LEU A 410 28.86 16.43 14.89
N PRO A 411 29.21 16.40 16.20
CA PRO A 411 29.86 15.24 16.78
C PRO A 411 28.96 14.01 16.64
N PRO A 412 29.54 12.81 16.46
CA PRO A 412 28.75 11.59 16.36
C PRO A 412 27.94 11.39 17.64
N MET A 413 26.63 11.26 17.49
CA MET A 413 25.66 11.08 18.57
C MET A 413 24.63 10.03 18.17
N SER A 414 23.95 9.44 19.15
CA SER A 414 22.85 8.50 18.87
C SER A 414 21.66 9.23 18.25
N ASP A 415 20.85 8.51 17.48
CA ASP A 415 19.63 9.05 16.85
C ASP A 415 18.71 9.70 17.91
N GLU A 416 18.63 9.10 19.10
CA GLU A 416 17.86 9.60 20.25
C GLU A 416 18.42 10.91 20.82
N ALA A 417 19.75 11.01 20.93
CA ALA A 417 20.41 12.22 21.44
C ALA A 417 20.29 13.37 20.45
N PHE A 418 20.40 13.08 19.15
CA PHE A 418 20.18 14.05 18.09
C PHE A 418 18.76 14.61 18.12
N GLU A 419 17.74 13.74 18.20
CA GLU A 419 16.35 14.18 18.23
C GLU A 419 16.06 15.02 19.49
N ALA A 420 16.60 14.62 20.65
CA ALA A 420 16.45 15.40 21.88
C ALA A 420 17.09 16.79 21.78
N GLU A 421 18.29 16.90 21.20
CA GLU A 421 18.95 18.19 20.97
C GLU A 421 18.19 19.03 19.93
N PHE A 422 17.72 18.41 18.86
CA PHE A 422 16.91 19.03 17.82
C PHE A 422 15.63 19.66 18.38
N GLN A 423 14.86 18.90 19.16
CA GLN A 423 13.65 19.38 19.81
C GLN A 423 13.93 20.47 20.85
N SER A 424 15.00 20.33 21.63
CA SER A 424 15.38 21.35 22.61
C SER A 424 15.72 22.70 21.94
N VAL A 425 16.51 22.68 20.87
CA VAL A 425 16.90 23.89 20.14
C VAL A 425 15.70 24.53 19.47
N LEU A 426 14.84 23.73 18.82
CA LEU A 426 13.64 24.24 18.16
C LEU A 426 12.64 24.81 19.16
N SER A 427 12.34 24.12 20.26
CA SER A 427 11.40 24.62 21.27
C SER A 427 11.84 25.96 21.88
N GLY A 428 13.14 26.13 22.11
CA GLY A 428 13.70 27.42 22.54
C GLY A 428 13.52 28.51 21.48
N PHE A 429 13.75 28.19 20.21
CA PHE A 429 13.58 29.16 19.11
C PHE A 429 12.10 29.53 18.91
N GLU A 430 11.20 28.54 18.89
CA GLU A 430 9.75 28.75 18.74
C GLU A 430 9.18 29.57 19.90
N ALA A 431 9.64 29.34 21.13
CA ALA A 431 9.25 30.13 22.29
C ALA A 431 9.70 31.60 22.18
N GLU A 432 10.89 31.85 21.63
CA GLU A 432 11.40 33.20 21.42
C GLU A 432 10.68 33.92 20.27
N THR A 433 10.29 33.19 19.21
CA THR A 433 9.68 33.78 18.01
C THR A 433 8.16 33.78 18.03
N GLY A 434 7.53 33.00 18.91
CA GLY A 434 6.07 32.81 18.98
C GLY A 434 5.48 32.14 17.74
N GLN A 435 6.29 31.40 16.97
CA GLN A 435 5.91 30.76 15.72
C GLN A 435 6.25 29.28 15.79
N THR A 436 5.31 28.44 15.38
CA THR A 436 5.51 27.00 15.24
C THR A 436 5.80 26.66 13.78
N PHE A 437 6.72 25.73 13.56
CA PHE A 437 7.09 25.31 12.21
C PHE A 437 6.48 23.95 11.87
N SER A 438 6.22 23.71 10.57
CA SER A 438 5.86 22.38 10.08
C SER A 438 7.11 21.52 9.93
N ASP A 439 6.96 20.21 10.14
CA ASP A 439 8.00 19.22 9.92
C ASP A 439 7.93 18.57 8.52
N ALA A 440 7.07 19.10 7.64
CA ALA A 440 6.95 18.62 6.28
C ALA A 440 8.26 18.88 5.51
N ALA A 441 8.88 17.82 5.00
CA ALA A 441 9.96 17.94 4.03
C ALA A 441 9.44 18.59 2.74
N PRO A 442 10.26 19.40 2.06
CA PRO A 442 9.90 19.94 0.74
C PRO A 442 9.67 18.79 -0.25
N SER A 443 8.77 19.00 -1.22
CA SER A 443 8.65 18.05 -2.33
C SER A 443 9.95 18.04 -3.16
N GLU A 444 10.20 16.99 -3.94
CA GLU A 444 11.41 16.94 -4.78
C GLU A 444 11.48 18.13 -5.74
N ALA A 445 10.34 18.53 -6.31
CA ALA A 445 10.26 19.70 -7.18
C ALA A 445 10.59 21.01 -6.46
N ASP A 446 10.11 21.18 -5.21
CA ASP A 446 10.41 22.37 -4.41
C ASP A 446 11.88 22.41 -4.00
N ALA A 447 12.47 21.25 -3.64
CA ALA A 447 13.87 21.13 -3.27
C ALA A 447 14.80 21.45 -4.46
N ASP A 448 14.47 20.97 -5.66
CA ASP A 448 15.23 21.27 -6.87
C ASP A 448 15.11 22.75 -7.26
N ALA A 449 13.92 23.35 -7.10
CA ALA A 449 13.72 24.78 -7.34
C ALA A 449 14.49 25.65 -6.32
N ASP A 450 14.46 25.31 -5.04
CA ASP A 450 15.24 25.98 -3.98
C ASP A 450 16.75 25.86 -4.27
N PHE A 451 17.21 24.68 -4.70
CA PHE A 451 18.62 24.46 -5.08
C PHE A 451 19.05 25.34 -6.26
N GLU A 452 18.26 25.39 -7.33
CA GLU A 452 18.53 26.26 -8.48
C GLU A 452 18.52 27.75 -8.09
N ALA A 453 17.59 28.17 -7.25
CA ALA A 453 17.54 29.54 -6.75
C ALA A 453 18.81 29.91 -5.96
N MET A 454 19.29 29.00 -5.10
CA MET A 454 20.54 29.20 -4.37
C MET A 454 21.76 29.28 -5.31
N LEU A 455 21.86 28.41 -6.31
CA LEU A 455 22.96 28.45 -7.29
C LEU A 455 22.92 29.70 -8.18
N ALA A 456 21.73 30.11 -8.64
CA ALA A 456 21.56 31.32 -9.42
C ALA A 456 21.99 32.58 -8.64
N ALA A 457 21.71 32.62 -7.33
CA ALA A 457 22.17 33.70 -6.46
C ALA A 457 23.71 33.73 -6.35
N VAL A 458 24.36 32.57 -6.21
CA VAL A 458 25.83 32.48 -6.21
C VAL A 458 26.41 32.94 -7.55
N LYS A 459 25.87 32.46 -8.67
CA LYS A 459 26.35 32.82 -10.01
C LYS A 459 26.19 34.32 -10.29
N GLY A 460 25.08 34.92 -9.87
CA GLY A 460 24.81 36.35 -10.06
C GLY A 460 25.72 37.28 -9.24
N GLU A 461 26.13 36.87 -8.04
CA GLU A 461 26.90 37.72 -7.12
C GLU A 461 28.41 37.43 -7.14
N GLU A 462 28.81 36.15 -7.19
CA GLU A 462 30.21 35.72 -7.17
C GLU A 462 30.77 35.48 -8.59
N GLY A 463 29.91 35.39 -9.61
CA GLY A 463 30.33 35.09 -10.99
C GLY A 463 30.83 33.65 -11.16
N LEU A 464 30.63 32.80 -10.16
CA LEU A 464 31.12 31.42 -10.10
C LEU A 464 29.98 30.46 -10.43
N ASP A 465 30.22 29.57 -11.39
CA ASP A 465 29.33 28.44 -11.64
C ASP A 465 29.86 27.19 -10.91
N LEU A 466 29.27 26.90 -9.75
CA LEU A 466 29.69 25.78 -8.89
C LEU A 466 29.53 24.42 -9.58
N ARG A 467 28.68 24.30 -10.61
CA ARG A 467 28.49 23.04 -11.35
C ARG A 467 29.64 22.73 -12.30
N GLU A 468 30.22 23.78 -12.88
CA GLU A 468 31.28 23.66 -13.88
C GLU A 468 32.68 23.70 -13.23
N SER A 469 32.76 24.04 -11.94
CA SER A 469 34.02 24.06 -11.21
C SER A 469 34.55 22.65 -10.92
N ALA A 470 35.81 22.40 -11.29
CA ALA A 470 36.54 21.16 -10.99
C ALA A 470 37.27 21.20 -9.64
N ASP A 471 37.24 22.34 -8.94
CA ASP A 471 37.95 22.52 -7.68
C ASP A 471 37.28 21.74 -6.53
N PRO A 472 38.01 20.91 -5.77
CA PRO A 472 37.44 20.09 -4.70
C PRO A 472 36.65 20.87 -3.65
N GLU A 473 37.13 22.06 -3.25
CA GLU A 473 36.46 22.91 -2.24
C GLU A 473 35.12 23.46 -2.76
N LEU A 474 35.02 23.76 -4.07
CA LEU A 474 33.79 24.24 -4.68
C LEU A 474 32.77 23.10 -4.86
N GLN A 475 33.25 21.88 -5.09
CA GLN A 475 32.41 20.68 -5.11
C GLN A 475 31.85 20.35 -3.73
N GLU A 476 32.64 20.53 -2.67
CA GLU A 476 32.17 20.39 -1.30
C GLU A 476 31.09 21.45 -0.98
N ARG A 477 31.32 22.72 -1.35
CA ARG A 477 30.29 23.77 -1.27
C ARG A 477 29.01 23.37 -2.02
N LEU A 478 29.12 22.87 -3.26
CA LEU A 478 27.98 22.41 -4.06
C LEU A 478 27.19 21.31 -3.34
N SER A 479 27.88 20.33 -2.72
CA SER A 479 27.25 19.27 -1.94
C SER A 479 26.49 19.81 -0.72
N ILE A 480 27.03 20.84 -0.04
CA ILE A 480 26.34 21.52 1.07
C ILE A 480 25.06 22.21 0.56
N TYR A 481 25.12 22.91 -0.59
CA TYR A 481 23.93 23.52 -1.21
C TYR A 481 22.85 22.48 -1.52
N GLN A 482 23.22 21.34 -2.11
CA GLN A 482 22.28 20.25 -2.41
C GLN A 482 21.63 19.68 -1.15
N ALA A 483 22.42 19.53 -0.08
CA ALA A 483 21.92 19.03 1.18
C ALA A 483 20.93 20.00 1.83
N LEU A 484 21.27 21.29 1.91
CA LEU A 484 20.44 22.33 2.54
C LEU A 484 19.12 22.54 1.79
N ALA A 485 19.10 22.43 0.46
CA ALA A 485 17.88 22.58 -0.34
C ALA A 485 16.84 21.46 -0.10
N ARG A 486 17.29 20.25 0.27
CA ARG A 486 16.41 19.11 0.59
C ARG A 486 15.90 19.12 2.04
N MET A 487 16.38 20.06 2.86
CA MET A 487 16.02 20.16 4.26
C MET A 487 14.70 20.89 4.48
N SER A 488 13.95 20.46 5.49
CA SER A 488 12.78 21.20 5.97
C SER A 488 13.18 22.56 6.57
N VAL A 489 12.21 23.45 6.78
CA VAL A 489 12.48 24.76 7.41
C VAL A 489 13.03 24.58 8.83
N LYS A 490 12.53 23.61 9.60
CA LYS A 490 13.04 23.26 10.93
C LYS A 490 14.48 22.79 10.89
N GLU A 491 14.76 21.86 9.97
CA GLU A 491 16.11 21.34 9.73
C GLU A 491 17.08 22.47 9.35
N ARG A 492 16.66 23.43 8.51
CA ARG A 492 17.44 24.62 8.17
C ARG A 492 17.64 25.59 9.33
N ILE A 493 16.65 25.80 10.20
CA ILE A 493 16.80 26.61 11.41
C ILE A 493 17.82 25.96 12.37
N PHE A 494 17.72 24.65 12.56
CA PHE A 494 18.68 23.91 13.37
C PHE A 494 20.09 23.98 12.77
N ALA A 495 20.21 23.79 11.45
CA ALA A 495 21.45 23.96 10.70
C ALA A 495 22.04 25.36 10.84
N ALA A 496 21.20 26.40 10.83
CA ALA A 496 21.65 27.78 11.04
C ALA A 496 22.21 28.02 12.45
N LEU A 497 21.66 27.36 13.49
CA LEU A 497 22.07 27.52 14.88
C LEU A 497 23.28 26.65 15.28
N LYS A 498 23.48 25.51 14.62
CA LYS A 498 24.52 24.53 14.99
C LYS A 498 25.60 24.31 13.94
N GLY A 499 25.31 24.60 12.67
CA GLY A 499 26.19 24.36 11.55
C GLY A 499 27.47 25.19 11.55
N GLY A 500 28.44 24.71 10.76
CA GLY A 500 29.72 25.34 10.52
C GLY A 500 29.65 26.67 9.76
N ARG A 501 30.82 27.24 9.44
CA ARG A 501 30.94 28.53 8.76
C ARG A 501 30.28 28.52 7.37
N ASP A 502 30.49 27.46 6.59
CA ASP A 502 29.99 27.38 5.22
C ASP A 502 28.46 27.26 5.17
N VAL A 503 27.89 26.46 6.08
CA VAL A 503 26.43 26.36 6.25
C VAL A 503 25.81 27.71 6.59
N ARG A 504 26.40 28.47 7.51
CA ARG A 504 25.94 29.82 7.86
C ARG A 504 26.06 30.81 6.70
N ALA A 505 27.17 30.75 5.95
CA ALA A 505 27.39 31.62 4.80
C ALA A 505 26.35 31.40 3.69
N ILE A 506 25.81 30.19 3.59
CA ILE A 506 24.72 29.84 2.66
C ILE A 506 23.36 30.28 3.23
N LEU A 507 23.02 29.84 4.45
CA LEU A 507 21.70 30.04 5.05
C LEU A 507 21.37 31.50 5.40
N ILE A 508 22.36 32.39 5.47
CA ILE A 508 22.12 33.82 5.70
C ILE A 508 21.37 34.50 4.55
N ARG A 509 21.36 33.89 3.36
CA ARG A 509 20.65 34.35 2.15
C ARG A 509 19.38 33.54 1.87
N ASP A 510 18.95 32.72 2.82
CA ASP A 510 17.79 31.86 2.66
C ASP A 510 16.51 32.66 2.37
N SER A 511 15.63 32.11 1.53
CA SER A 511 14.35 32.73 1.17
C SER A 511 13.45 32.93 2.40
N ASN A 512 13.57 32.04 3.39
CA ASN A 512 12.87 32.15 4.65
C ASN A 512 13.60 33.08 5.63
N ARG A 513 12.92 34.16 6.02
CA ARG A 513 13.39 35.13 7.02
C ARG A 513 13.83 34.46 8.32
N MET A 514 13.11 33.44 8.80
CA MET A 514 13.38 32.80 10.08
C MET A 514 14.69 32.01 10.09
N VAL A 515 15.03 31.38 8.96
CA VAL A 515 16.31 30.70 8.76
C VAL A 515 17.45 31.74 8.75
N SER A 516 17.28 32.82 7.99
CA SER A 516 18.28 33.90 7.92
C SER A 516 18.54 34.58 9.27
N THR A 517 17.48 34.81 10.07
CA THR A 517 17.64 35.42 11.40
C THR A 517 18.25 34.44 12.42
N ALA A 518 17.99 33.14 12.29
CA ALA A 518 18.61 32.11 13.13
C ALA A 518 20.14 32.07 12.97
N VAL A 519 20.68 32.32 11.77
CA VAL A 519 22.14 32.36 11.53
C VAL A 519 22.82 33.41 12.42
N VAL A 520 22.22 34.60 12.57
CA VAL A 520 22.78 35.69 13.39
C VAL A 520 22.76 35.34 14.88
N LYS A 521 21.82 34.49 15.30
CA LYS A 521 21.71 34.02 16.69
C LYS A 521 22.64 32.84 17.01
N ASN A 522 23.39 32.34 16.03
CA ASN A 522 24.31 31.24 16.25
C ASN A 522 25.41 31.65 17.25
N PRO A 523 25.66 30.87 18.32
CA PRO A 523 26.65 31.21 19.35
C PRO A 523 28.10 31.23 18.84
N ARG A 524 28.38 30.63 17.68
CA ARG A 524 29.71 30.53 17.06
C ARG A 524 29.97 31.59 15.99
N ILE A 525 29.06 32.55 15.79
CA ILE A 525 29.25 33.59 14.77
C ILE A 525 30.36 34.57 15.17
N SER A 526 31.30 34.82 14.26
CA SER A 526 32.42 35.73 14.48
C SER A 526 32.11 37.16 14.03
N GLU A 527 32.84 38.15 14.56
CA GLU A 527 32.70 39.55 14.11
C GLU A 527 33.04 39.75 12.63
N ALA A 528 34.02 39.00 12.12
CA ALA A 528 34.40 39.04 10.71
C ALA A 528 33.27 38.55 9.79
N GLU A 529 32.52 37.52 10.22
CA GLU A 529 31.31 37.07 9.51
C GLU A 529 30.23 38.16 9.54
N ILE A 530 30.00 38.80 10.69
CA ILE A 530 29.02 39.89 10.81
C ILE A 530 29.38 41.08 9.91
N GLU A 531 30.66 41.44 9.80
CA GLU A 531 31.13 42.48 8.89
C GLU A 531 30.82 42.14 7.43
N ALA A 532 31.09 40.91 7.02
CA ALA A 532 30.78 40.41 5.69
C ALA A 532 29.27 40.46 5.42
N ILE A 533 28.46 39.98 6.38
CA ILE A 533 26.99 39.96 6.31
C ILE A 533 26.42 41.37 6.16
N ALA A 534 26.92 42.34 6.93
CA ALA A 534 26.47 43.74 6.86
C ALA A 534 26.71 44.39 5.48
N ASN A 535 27.70 43.91 4.73
CA ASN A 535 28.04 44.40 3.41
C ASN A 535 27.19 43.78 2.27
N ILE A 536 26.44 42.70 2.54
CA ILE A 536 25.60 42.03 1.54
C ILE A 536 24.38 42.90 1.19
N LYS A 537 24.21 43.22 -0.10
CA LYS A 537 23.13 44.11 -0.58
C LYS A 537 21.76 43.41 -0.63
N GLY A 538 21.73 42.10 -0.84
CA GLY A 538 20.52 41.29 -1.04
C GLY A 538 19.89 40.71 0.23
N ILE A 539 20.40 41.04 1.41
CA ILE A 539 20.01 40.38 2.66
C ILE A 539 18.65 40.86 3.19
N ASN A 540 18.05 40.08 4.09
CA ASN A 540 16.79 40.43 4.75
C ASN A 540 16.98 41.57 5.77
N GLU A 541 16.04 42.52 5.83
CA GLU A 541 16.07 43.67 6.75
C GLU A 541 16.16 43.24 8.22
N ASP A 542 15.50 42.14 8.61
CA ASP A 542 15.46 41.70 10.00
C ASP A 542 16.81 41.22 10.51
N VAL A 543 17.64 40.66 9.63
CA VAL A 543 19.03 40.32 9.92
C VAL A 543 19.82 41.59 10.26
N LEU A 544 19.73 42.61 9.40
CA LEU A 544 20.43 43.89 9.60
C LEU A 544 19.94 44.59 10.87
N ARG A 545 18.65 44.46 11.19
CA ARG A 545 18.07 44.98 12.44
C ARG A 545 18.68 44.31 13.67
N LEU A 546 18.77 42.98 13.69
CA LEU A 546 19.39 42.24 14.80
C LEU A 546 20.85 42.64 14.98
N ILE A 547 21.60 42.79 13.87
CA ILE A 547 22.98 43.25 13.92
C ILE A 547 23.07 44.66 14.51
N ALA A 548 22.22 45.58 14.05
CA ALA A 548 22.18 46.97 14.51
C ALA A 548 21.76 47.14 15.98
N MET A 549 20.98 46.20 16.53
CA MET A 549 20.58 46.20 17.94
C MET A 549 21.71 45.75 18.87
N ASN A 550 22.68 44.99 18.37
CA ASN A 550 23.80 44.50 19.16
C ASN A 550 24.90 45.56 19.29
N ARG A 551 25.03 46.13 20.49
CA ARG A 551 26.01 47.19 20.78
C ARG A 551 27.47 46.73 20.62
N ALA A 552 27.77 45.45 20.86
CA ALA A 552 29.11 44.92 20.72
C ALA A 552 29.56 44.98 19.25
N TRP A 553 28.74 44.50 18.33
CA TRP A 553 29.04 44.54 16.89
C TRP A 553 29.06 45.97 16.34
N VAL A 554 28.11 46.82 16.75
CA VAL A 554 28.05 48.21 16.29
C VAL A 554 29.18 49.09 16.88
N SER A 555 29.91 48.60 17.88
CA SER A 555 31.12 49.27 18.35
C SER A 555 32.24 49.21 17.30
N ASN A 556 32.28 48.16 16.49
CA ASN A 556 33.21 48.02 15.38
C ASN A 556 32.80 48.97 14.23
N TYR A 557 33.75 49.83 13.85
CA TYR A 557 33.53 50.85 12.83
C TYR A 557 33.15 50.26 11.47
N ALA A 558 33.76 49.16 11.07
CA ALA A 558 33.52 48.54 9.76
C ALA A 558 32.08 48.01 9.66
N ILE A 559 31.60 47.32 10.70
CA ILE A 559 30.23 46.83 10.79
C ILE A 559 29.24 47.99 10.74
N MET A 560 29.44 49.01 11.60
CA MET A 560 28.58 50.19 11.63
C MET A 560 28.56 50.93 10.28
N HIS A 561 29.72 51.07 9.63
CA HIS A 561 29.85 51.71 8.32
C HIS A 561 29.08 50.93 7.23
N ASN A 562 29.24 49.60 7.20
CA ASN A 562 28.57 48.72 6.24
C ASN A 562 27.05 48.77 6.43
N LEU A 563 26.57 48.74 7.68
CA LEU A 563 25.14 48.90 7.99
C LEU A 563 24.59 50.25 7.50
N ALA A 564 25.28 51.35 7.76
CA ALA A 564 24.83 52.69 7.35
C ALA A 564 24.78 52.85 5.81
N ARG A 565 25.61 52.10 5.08
CA ARG A 565 25.65 52.10 3.62
C ARG A 565 24.62 51.17 2.98
N ASN A 566 24.10 50.20 3.73
CA ASN A 566 23.19 49.20 3.22
C ASN A 566 21.78 49.77 2.98
N ALA A 567 21.22 49.55 1.78
CA ALA A 567 19.90 50.04 1.38
C ALA A 567 18.76 49.49 2.25
N ARG A 568 18.94 48.25 2.73
CA ARG A 568 17.93 47.51 3.49
C ARG A 568 18.10 47.64 5.00
N CYS A 569 19.07 48.41 5.48
CA CYS A 569 19.19 48.69 6.90
C CYS A 569 18.05 49.64 7.34
N PRO A 570 17.30 49.32 8.42
CA PRO A 570 16.20 50.16 8.85
C PRO A 570 16.67 51.61 9.12
N LEU A 571 15.93 52.58 8.57
CA LEU A 571 16.34 53.99 8.53
C LEU A 571 16.69 54.54 9.93
N ASN A 572 15.96 54.13 10.96
CA ASN A 572 16.18 54.57 12.34
C ASN A 572 17.61 54.30 12.83
N PHE A 573 18.15 53.12 12.54
CA PHE A 573 19.52 52.76 12.92
C PHE A 573 20.54 53.49 12.06
N SER A 574 20.33 53.53 10.74
CA SER A 574 21.24 54.23 9.81
C SER A 574 21.39 55.72 10.17
N MET A 575 20.32 56.38 10.61
CA MET A 575 20.34 57.77 11.06
C MET A 575 21.16 57.96 12.35
N GLN A 576 21.09 57.01 13.29
CA GLN A 576 21.89 57.04 14.52
C GLN A 576 23.40 56.91 14.22
N PHE A 577 23.76 56.14 13.20
CA PHE A 577 25.16 55.90 12.83
C PHE A 577 25.83 57.13 12.18
N LEU A 578 25.08 58.01 11.50
CA LEU A 578 25.63 59.17 10.78
C LEU A 578 26.57 60.03 11.63
N ASN A 579 26.22 60.27 12.90
CA ASN A 579 27.03 61.09 13.80
C ASN A 579 28.38 60.46 14.15
N ARG A 580 28.48 59.13 14.07
CA ARG A 580 29.68 58.34 14.40
C ARG A 580 30.56 58.05 13.19
N LEU A 581 30.10 58.35 11.98
CA LEU A 581 30.88 58.13 10.76
C LEU A 581 31.99 59.18 10.57
N GLN A 582 33.11 58.72 10.02
CA GLN A 582 34.23 59.58 9.64
C GLN A 582 33.83 60.52 8.49
N SER A 583 34.46 61.70 8.43
CA SER A 583 34.12 62.74 7.45
C SER A 583 34.27 62.29 6.00
N ARG A 584 35.27 61.46 5.69
CA ARG A 584 35.47 60.89 4.34
C ARG A 584 34.30 60.01 3.93
N ASP A 585 33.89 59.12 4.82
CA ASP A 585 32.86 58.12 4.54
C ASP A 585 31.47 58.75 4.51
N LEU A 586 31.24 59.79 5.31
CA LEU A 586 30.03 60.60 5.27
C LEU A 586 29.88 61.31 3.90
N VAL A 587 30.96 61.84 3.34
CA VAL A 587 30.96 62.42 1.97
C VAL A 587 30.72 61.33 0.91
N ASN A 588 31.18 60.10 1.13
CA ASN A 588 30.90 58.99 0.22
C ASN A 588 29.43 58.56 0.26
N LEU A 589 28.80 58.60 1.43
CA LEU A 589 27.37 58.30 1.57
C LEU A 589 26.49 59.29 0.79
N THR A 590 26.84 60.57 0.76
CA THR A 590 26.01 61.57 0.04
C THR A 590 26.00 61.35 -1.48
N LYS A 591 27.06 60.74 -2.02
CA LYS A 591 27.18 60.39 -3.43
C LYS A 591 26.48 59.06 -3.77
N SER A 592 26.23 58.21 -2.79
CA SER A 592 25.68 56.87 -3.04
C SER A 592 24.20 56.93 -3.42
N LYS A 593 23.84 56.38 -4.59
CA LYS A 593 22.44 56.21 -5.02
C LYS A 593 21.75 55.00 -4.40
N SER A 594 22.49 54.11 -3.74
CA SER A 594 21.95 52.88 -3.15
C SER A 594 21.24 53.09 -1.82
N ILE A 595 21.40 54.24 -1.15
CA ILE A 595 20.82 54.49 0.17
C ILE A 595 19.52 55.30 0.08
N PRO A 596 18.63 55.22 1.10
CA PRO A 596 17.42 56.04 1.17
C PRO A 596 17.71 57.55 1.08
N ASP A 597 16.86 58.30 0.35
CA ASP A 597 17.06 59.74 0.12
C ASP A 597 17.08 60.57 1.40
N ALA A 598 16.24 60.20 2.38
CA ALA A 598 16.23 60.84 3.69
C ALA A 598 17.59 60.75 4.40
N LEU A 599 18.25 59.59 4.33
CA LEU A 599 19.57 59.38 4.91
C LEU A 599 20.64 60.19 4.17
N ARG A 600 20.56 60.21 2.84
CA ARG A 600 21.47 60.99 1.98
C ARG A 600 21.38 62.50 2.26
N GLN A 601 20.17 63.03 2.41
CA GLN A 601 19.94 64.43 2.75
C GLN A 601 20.45 64.76 4.16
N ALA A 602 20.20 63.89 5.14
CA ALA A 602 20.70 64.07 6.50
C ALA A 602 22.24 64.05 6.55
N ALA A 603 22.88 63.15 5.82
CA ALA A 603 24.32 63.11 5.66
C ALA A 603 24.86 64.42 5.03
N ASN A 604 24.20 64.93 3.97
CA ASN A 604 24.59 66.21 3.35
C ASN A 604 24.54 67.39 4.33
N ARG A 605 23.46 67.51 5.11
CA ARG A 605 23.34 68.56 6.16
C ARG A 605 24.44 68.44 7.22
N LEU A 606 24.81 67.22 7.59
CA LEU A 606 25.86 66.98 8.58
C LEU A 606 27.26 67.32 8.01
N VAL A 607 27.52 67.03 6.72
CA VAL A 607 28.76 67.41 6.04
C VAL A 607 28.90 68.92 5.95
N THR A 608 27.84 69.66 5.57
CA THR A 608 27.90 71.13 5.48
C THR A 608 28.16 71.74 6.86
N LYS A 609 27.44 71.28 7.89
CA LYS A 609 27.66 71.71 9.28
C LYS A 609 29.09 71.45 9.78
N ARG A 610 29.68 70.29 9.45
CA ARG A 610 31.07 69.97 9.83
C ARG A 610 32.10 70.80 9.06
N ARG A 611 31.80 71.22 7.83
CA ARG A 611 32.65 72.13 7.05
C ARG A 611 32.61 73.56 7.59
N GLU A 612 31.42 74.04 7.98
CA GLU A 612 31.22 75.37 8.57
C GLU A 612 31.82 75.50 9.98
N ALA A 613 31.86 74.42 10.75
CA ALA A 613 32.44 74.40 12.11
C ALA A 613 33.95 74.07 12.15
N GLY A 614 34.54 73.67 11.03
CA GLY A 614 35.95 73.26 10.89
C GLY A 614 36.80 74.22 10.05
N GLY A 615 36.23 75.34 9.61
CA GLY A 615 36.96 76.54 9.20
C GLY A 615 36.93 77.56 10.33
#